data_AF-A0A2L2N4H4-F1
#
_entry.id   AF-A0A2L2N4H4-F1
#
_cell.length_a   1.000
_cell.length_b   1.000
_cell.length_c   1.000
_cell.angle_alpha   90.00
_cell.angle_beta   90.00
_cell.angle_gamma   90.00
#
_symmetry.space_group_name_H-M   'P 1'
#
loop_
_entity.id
_entity.type
_entity.pdbx_description
1 polymer ?
#
loop_
_entity_poly.entity_id
_entity_poly.type
_entity_poly.pdbx_seq_one_letter_code
_entity_poly.pdbx_strand_id
1 'polypeptide(L)'
;MQLLNSPTTQLDNGLTRQLPDVLQDIAEKIEIKSDFSIHHPNYKPLKLPSDVVARFQKMPSQMQQKYLSLQLRSFLYGIYYNGSMQSALALDGEGNSLPLDLENNTILGVDLSFYERLHESNSGKGYFDPGWSILREEIDGILAVNKGGLRLYIQRDKHLQDVDKAAILGDFVAIKLPKNRVQNGFYIAVSNVGLNYIEDAENQSVTVRIYCNLNPEGAVIVMDSLTQKLNELVIPFSFKVLYNPKEYQRYDSGVLYFERRDYEVVRQALKIVYQEYKSYFKLEIPLFTKRLAPGLGLAEEPDQKFAIQESFGMNRCQIVANGLLTAWHQGGNSIEERMKAIIEQFSSLGIELQRSYVNSNSEDIYPVLDL
;
A
#
# COMPACT_ATOMS: atom_id res chain seq x y z
N MET A 1 -32.12 25.54 -40.87
CA MET A 1 -31.71 25.99 -39.53
C MET A 1 -31.81 24.82 -38.58
N GLN A 2 -30.67 24.38 -38.08
CA GLN A 2 -30.52 23.39 -37.03
C GLN A 2 -31.14 23.88 -35.72
N LEU A 3 -31.59 22.97 -34.87
CA LEU A 3 -31.10 22.88 -33.49
C LEU A 3 -31.34 21.45 -32.99
N LEU A 4 -30.23 20.72 -32.95
CA LEU A 4 -30.07 19.41 -32.32
C LEU A 4 -30.13 19.61 -30.80
N ASN A 5 -31.02 18.87 -30.13
CA ASN A 5 -30.88 18.62 -28.70
C ASN A 5 -30.07 17.34 -28.52
N SER A 6 -28.78 17.52 -28.30
CA SER A 6 -27.86 16.49 -27.83
C SER A 6 -28.27 16.01 -26.44
N PRO A 7 -28.30 14.69 -26.14
CA PRO A 7 -28.28 14.23 -24.78
C PRO A 7 -26.86 14.43 -24.24
N THR A 8 -26.75 15.37 -23.31
CA THR A 8 -25.58 15.67 -22.51
C THR A 8 -25.06 14.38 -21.85
N THR A 9 -23.81 14.06 -22.15
CA THR A 9 -22.95 13.12 -21.43
C THR A 9 -22.96 13.48 -19.95
N GLN A 10 -23.81 12.81 -19.16
CA GLN A 10 -23.68 12.80 -17.71
C GLN A 10 -22.56 11.84 -17.37
N LEU A 11 -21.46 12.42 -16.86
CA LEU A 11 -20.40 11.70 -16.18
C LEU A 11 -21.00 10.73 -15.15
N ASP A 12 -20.61 9.48 -15.30
CA ASP A 12 -20.92 8.34 -14.44
C ASP A 12 -20.31 8.58 -13.05
N ASN A 13 -21.08 9.25 -12.18
CA ASN A 13 -20.69 9.60 -10.82
C ASN A 13 -20.79 8.38 -9.88
N GLY A 14 -19.63 7.86 -9.44
CA GLY A 14 -19.44 7.40 -8.06
C GLY A 14 -19.96 6.01 -7.64
N LEU A 15 -20.27 5.10 -8.58
CA LEU A 15 -20.53 3.70 -8.25
C LEU A 15 -19.26 2.86 -8.41
N THR A 16 -18.79 2.24 -7.33
CA THR A 16 -17.72 1.24 -7.37
C THR A 16 -18.13 0.12 -8.33
N ARG A 17 -17.51 0.05 -9.51
CA ARG A 17 -17.74 -1.05 -10.47
C ARG A 17 -17.41 -2.38 -9.81
N GLN A 18 -18.17 -3.42 -10.15
CA GLN A 18 -17.87 -4.75 -9.62
C GLN A 18 -16.53 -5.23 -10.19
N LEU A 19 -15.78 -6.02 -9.41
CA LEU A 19 -14.47 -6.50 -9.83
C LEU A 19 -14.47 -7.22 -11.20
N PRO A 20 -15.46 -8.08 -11.53
CA PRO A 20 -15.53 -8.69 -12.86
C PRO A 20 -15.62 -7.68 -14.00
N ASP A 21 -16.40 -6.60 -13.83
CA ASP A 21 -16.55 -5.56 -14.85
C ASP A 21 -15.22 -4.83 -15.09
N VAL A 22 -14.48 -4.55 -14.01
CA VAL A 22 -13.15 -3.91 -14.11
C VAL A 22 -12.14 -4.85 -14.76
N LEU A 23 -12.19 -6.16 -14.49
CA LEU A 23 -11.31 -7.12 -15.16
C LEU A 23 -11.65 -7.31 -16.64
N GLN A 24 -12.93 -7.28 -16.99
CA GLN A 24 -13.37 -7.29 -18.38
C GLN A 24 -12.87 -6.04 -19.12
N ASP A 25 -12.99 -4.86 -18.49
CA ASP A 25 -12.45 -3.60 -18.99
C ASP A 25 -10.93 -3.70 -19.22
N ILE A 26 -10.19 -4.29 -18.27
CA ILE A 26 -8.75 -4.57 -18.40
C ILE A 26 -8.46 -5.48 -19.60
N ALA A 27 -9.21 -6.59 -19.74
CA ALA A 27 -9.00 -7.58 -20.80
C ALA A 27 -9.30 -7.00 -22.19
N GLU A 28 -10.29 -6.11 -22.29
CA GLU A 28 -10.68 -5.42 -23.51
C GLU A 28 -9.70 -4.31 -23.88
N LYS A 29 -9.32 -3.45 -22.93
CA LYS A 29 -8.67 -2.17 -23.22
C LYS A 29 -7.16 -2.19 -23.16
N ILE A 30 -6.55 -3.13 -22.45
CA ILE A 30 -5.09 -3.23 -22.41
C ILE A 30 -4.59 -3.98 -23.64
N GLU A 31 -3.66 -3.37 -24.36
CA GLU A 31 -2.95 -4.01 -25.46
C GLU A 31 -1.45 -4.10 -25.15
N ILE A 32 -0.91 -5.32 -25.26
CA ILE A 32 0.52 -5.61 -25.16
C ILE A 32 1.08 -5.71 -26.58
N LYS A 33 2.10 -4.90 -26.90
CA LYS A 33 2.72 -4.87 -28.23
C LYS A 33 4.09 -5.55 -28.25
N SER A 34 4.53 -5.96 -29.45
CA SER A 34 5.80 -6.67 -29.66
C SER A 34 7.05 -5.80 -29.45
N ASP A 35 6.89 -4.48 -29.36
CA ASP A 35 7.94 -3.52 -28.99
C ASP A 35 8.02 -3.30 -27.46
N PHE A 36 7.37 -4.16 -26.68
CA PHE A 36 7.26 -4.10 -25.23
C PHE A 36 6.45 -2.93 -24.68
N SER A 37 5.67 -2.25 -25.52
CA SER A 37 4.78 -1.19 -25.07
C SER A 37 3.43 -1.71 -24.57
N ILE A 38 2.84 -0.97 -23.64
CA ILE A 38 1.50 -1.20 -23.09
C ILE A 38 0.64 -0.02 -23.47
N HIS A 39 -0.44 -0.30 -24.19
CA HIS A 39 -1.38 0.68 -24.69
C HIS A 39 -2.73 0.55 -23.97
N HIS A 40 -3.41 1.69 -23.86
CA HIS A 40 -4.76 1.78 -23.35
C HIS A 40 -5.48 2.95 -24.04
N PRO A 41 -6.76 2.82 -24.45
CA PRO A 41 -7.46 3.87 -25.21
C PRO A 41 -7.60 5.19 -24.46
N ASN A 42 -7.63 5.16 -23.12
CA ASN A 42 -7.84 6.35 -22.28
C ASN A 42 -6.55 6.91 -21.66
N TYR A 43 -5.40 6.27 -21.86
CA TYR A 43 -4.15 6.69 -21.23
C TYR A 43 -2.97 6.66 -22.21
N LYS A 44 -2.00 7.55 -22.00
CA LYS A 44 -0.74 7.58 -22.74
C LYS A 44 -0.03 6.22 -22.61
N PRO A 45 0.52 5.69 -23.71
CA PRO A 45 1.15 4.39 -23.71
C PRO A 45 2.45 4.38 -22.90
N LEU A 46 2.70 3.29 -22.19
CA LEU A 46 4.02 3.02 -21.63
C LEU A 46 4.88 2.42 -22.74
N LYS A 47 5.80 3.20 -23.28
CA LYS A 47 6.67 2.81 -24.39
C LYS A 47 8.14 3.04 -24.06
N LEU A 48 8.99 2.16 -24.58
CA LEU A 48 10.43 2.38 -24.59
C LEU A 48 10.83 3.25 -25.78
N PRO A 49 11.91 4.06 -25.66
CA PRO A 49 12.54 4.69 -26.81
C PRO A 49 12.95 3.64 -27.85
N SER A 50 12.83 3.96 -29.14
CA SER A 50 13.04 3.00 -30.24
C SER A 50 14.45 2.40 -30.26
N ASP A 51 15.46 3.16 -29.88
CA ASP A 51 16.85 2.71 -29.72
C ASP A 51 17.01 1.71 -28.56
N VAL A 52 16.23 1.87 -27.49
CA VAL A 52 16.19 0.94 -26.36
C VAL A 52 15.48 -0.35 -26.74
N VAL A 53 14.35 -0.27 -27.48
CA VAL A 53 13.63 -1.46 -27.96
C VAL A 53 14.54 -2.39 -28.76
N ALA A 54 15.30 -1.85 -29.71
CA ALA A 54 16.21 -2.64 -30.55
C ALA A 54 17.32 -3.35 -29.74
N ARG A 55 17.76 -2.76 -28.63
CA ARG A 55 18.71 -3.40 -27.70
C ARG A 55 18.01 -4.46 -26.84
N PHE A 56 16.80 -4.15 -26.38
CA PHE A 56 16.03 -5.02 -25.50
C PHE A 56 15.59 -6.31 -26.20
N GLN A 57 15.24 -6.24 -27.49
CA GLN A 57 14.94 -7.41 -28.33
C GLN A 57 16.11 -8.39 -28.47
N LYS A 58 17.35 -7.95 -28.23
CA LYS A 58 18.55 -8.80 -28.24
C LYS A 58 18.85 -9.45 -26.88
N MET A 59 18.16 -9.05 -25.82
CA MET A 59 18.33 -9.65 -24.49
C MET A 59 17.71 -11.05 -24.42
N PRO A 60 18.11 -11.90 -23.47
CA PRO A 60 17.47 -13.19 -23.25
C PRO A 60 15.95 -13.07 -23.05
N SER A 61 15.17 -14.02 -23.57
CA SER A 61 13.70 -14.02 -23.50
C SER A 61 13.18 -13.85 -22.06
N GLN A 62 13.86 -14.46 -21.09
CA GLN A 62 13.52 -14.32 -19.66
C GLN A 62 13.58 -12.87 -19.16
N MET A 63 14.58 -12.10 -19.61
CA MET A 63 14.70 -10.67 -19.25
C MET A 63 13.61 -9.85 -19.91
N GLN A 64 13.27 -10.18 -21.16
CA GLN A 64 12.18 -9.52 -21.89
C GLN A 64 10.83 -9.75 -21.20
N GLN A 65 10.52 -11.00 -20.85
CA GLN A 65 9.31 -11.39 -20.12
C GLN A 65 9.25 -10.72 -18.74
N LYS A 66 10.37 -10.70 -18.00
CA LYS A 66 10.42 -10.05 -16.69
C LYS A 66 10.12 -8.56 -16.79
N TYR A 67 10.66 -7.86 -17.78
CA TYR A 67 10.37 -6.44 -18.00
C TYR A 67 8.90 -6.20 -18.33
N LEU A 68 8.34 -6.95 -19.30
CA LEU A 68 6.92 -6.86 -19.65
C LEU A 68 6.01 -7.08 -18.44
N SER A 69 6.31 -8.10 -17.65
CA SER A 69 5.59 -8.42 -16.41
C SER A 69 5.63 -7.27 -15.41
N LEU A 70 6.81 -6.68 -15.19
CA LEU A 70 6.97 -5.53 -14.29
C LEU A 70 6.24 -4.28 -14.82
N GLN A 71 6.31 -3.99 -16.12
CA GLN A 71 5.62 -2.86 -16.73
C GLN A 71 4.10 -3.02 -16.63
N LEU A 72 3.59 -4.21 -16.97
CA LEU A 72 2.16 -4.50 -16.95
C LEU A 72 1.61 -4.46 -15.54
N ARG A 73 2.29 -5.07 -14.58
CA ARG A 73 1.94 -4.95 -13.16
C ARG A 73 1.91 -3.50 -12.72
N SER A 74 2.92 -2.69 -13.09
CA SER A 74 3.00 -1.28 -12.68
C SER A 74 1.89 -0.44 -13.29
N PHE A 75 1.53 -0.69 -14.55
CA PHE A 75 0.39 -0.05 -15.22
C PHE A 75 -0.93 -0.41 -14.54
N LEU A 76 -1.19 -1.71 -14.34
CA LEU A 76 -2.37 -2.20 -13.61
C LEU A 76 -2.45 -1.60 -12.20
N TYR A 77 -1.31 -1.52 -11.51
CA TYR A 77 -1.21 -0.97 -10.17
C TYR A 77 -1.60 0.52 -10.14
N GLY A 78 -0.97 1.32 -11.00
CA GLY A 78 -1.12 2.78 -11.01
C GLY A 78 -2.42 3.28 -11.65
N ILE A 79 -2.99 2.55 -12.60
CA ILE A 79 -4.23 2.95 -13.30
C ILE A 79 -5.46 2.36 -12.62
N TYR A 80 -5.46 1.04 -12.37
CA TYR A 80 -6.65 0.33 -11.93
C TYR A 80 -6.69 0.12 -10.41
N TYR A 81 -5.57 -0.27 -9.80
CA TYR A 81 -5.57 -0.57 -8.37
C TYR A 81 -5.69 0.69 -7.51
N ASN A 82 -4.81 1.68 -7.66
CA ASN A 82 -4.83 2.86 -6.78
C ASN A 82 -5.05 4.21 -7.47
N GLY A 83 -5.12 4.24 -8.80
CA GLY A 83 -5.34 5.46 -9.56
C GLY A 83 -4.18 6.47 -9.59
N SER A 84 -3.01 6.18 -8.99
CA SER A 84 -1.90 7.14 -8.88
C SER A 84 -1.32 7.60 -10.21
N MET A 85 -1.52 6.85 -11.29
CA MET A 85 -1.04 7.19 -12.64
C MET A 85 -2.12 7.80 -13.54
N GLN A 86 -3.38 7.85 -13.13
CA GLN A 86 -4.49 8.26 -14.00
C GLN A 86 -4.32 9.69 -14.52
N SER A 87 -3.99 10.64 -13.65
CA SER A 87 -3.78 12.04 -14.06
C SER A 87 -2.52 12.21 -14.91
N ALA A 88 -1.40 11.60 -14.49
CA ALA A 88 -0.11 11.73 -15.18
C ALA A 88 -0.12 11.11 -16.59
N LEU A 89 -0.88 10.03 -16.77
CA LEU A 89 -1.03 9.35 -18.05
C LEU A 89 -2.31 9.73 -18.80
N ALA A 90 -3.08 10.72 -18.34
CA ALA A 90 -4.23 11.21 -19.10
C ALA A 90 -3.80 11.70 -20.49
N LEU A 91 -4.62 11.46 -21.53
CA LEU A 91 -4.30 11.81 -22.92
C LEU A 91 -4.09 13.32 -23.11
N ASP A 92 -4.88 14.12 -22.40
CA ASP A 92 -4.90 15.58 -22.38
C ASP A 92 -4.00 16.20 -21.30
N GLY A 93 -3.45 15.40 -20.39
CA GLY A 93 -2.57 15.90 -19.33
C GLY A 93 -1.31 16.54 -19.89
N GLU A 94 -0.85 17.65 -19.30
CA GLU A 94 0.49 18.17 -19.57
C GLU A 94 1.50 17.10 -19.12
N GLY A 95 2.23 16.50 -20.07
CA GLY A 95 3.07 15.34 -19.77
C GLY A 95 4.16 15.68 -18.74
N ASN A 96 4.30 14.86 -17.68
CA ASN A 96 5.37 14.87 -16.67
C ASN A 96 6.19 16.17 -16.58
N SER A 97 5.53 17.32 -16.42
CA SER A 97 6.13 18.40 -15.67
C SER A 97 6.04 17.94 -14.23
N LEU A 98 7.07 17.22 -13.77
CA LEU A 98 7.41 17.31 -12.35
C LEU A 98 7.36 18.81 -12.05
N PRO A 99 6.45 19.29 -11.19
CA PRO A 99 6.45 20.69 -10.83
C PRO A 99 7.88 20.97 -10.38
N LEU A 100 8.57 21.87 -11.08
CA LEU A 100 9.74 22.52 -10.51
C LEU A 100 9.17 23.24 -9.30
N ASP A 101 9.19 22.55 -8.16
CA ASP A 101 8.81 23.12 -6.88
C ASP A 101 9.87 24.18 -6.61
N LEU A 102 9.57 25.40 -7.02
CA LEU A 102 10.37 26.58 -6.73
C LEU A 102 10.29 26.93 -5.22
N GLU A 103 9.45 26.23 -4.47
CA GLU A 103 9.37 26.28 -3.02
C GLU A 103 10.40 25.34 -2.38
N ASN A 104 11.32 25.91 -1.60
CA ASN A 104 12.37 25.21 -0.87
C ASN A 104 11.86 24.49 0.40
N ASN A 105 10.63 23.95 0.34
CA ASN A 105 9.94 23.33 1.48
C ASN A 105 10.09 21.80 1.50
N THR A 106 10.75 21.23 0.48
CA THR A 106 11.03 19.79 0.39
C THR A 106 12.51 19.47 0.63
N ILE A 107 12.80 18.60 1.60
CA ILE A 107 14.15 18.01 1.76
C ILE A 107 14.09 16.57 1.29
N LEU A 108 14.91 16.22 0.29
CA LEU A 108 14.95 14.88 -0.31
C LEU A 108 13.56 14.36 -0.77
N GLY A 109 12.68 15.27 -1.21
CA GLY A 109 11.33 14.94 -1.67
C GLY A 109 10.28 14.76 -0.56
N VAL A 110 10.58 15.13 0.69
CA VAL A 110 9.65 15.17 1.82
C VAL A 110 9.15 16.59 2.03
N ASP A 111 7.84 16.83 1.96
CA ASP A 111 7.22 18.07 2.44
C ASP A 111 7.32 18.15 3.97
N LEU A 112 8.25 18.97 4.48
CA LEU A 112 8.54 19.03 5.90
C LEU A 112 7.38 19.59 6.71
N SER A 113 6.68 20.61 6.18
CA SER A 113 5.58 21.26 6.88
C SER A 113 4.42 20.28 7.09
N PHE A 114 4.13 19.46 6.08
CA PHE A 114 3.10 18.44 6.18
C PHE A 114 3.56 17.26 7.05
N TYR A 115 4.82 16.84 6.93
CA TYR A 115 5.40 15.82 7.79
C TYR A 115 5.34 16.21 9.27
N GLU A 116 5.66 17.45 9.62
CA GLU A 116 5.59 17.97 11.00
C GLU A 116 4.15 17.91 11.54
N ARG A 117 3.17 18.35 10.75
CA ARG A 117 1.74 18.24 11.13
C ARG A 117 1.32 16.80 11.41
N LEU A 118 1.75 15.85 10.56
CA LEU A 118 1.52 14.42 10.80
C LEU A 118 2.23 13.94 12.07
N HIS A 119 3.45 14.41 12.32
CA HIS A 119 4.24 14.00 13.48
C HIS A 119 3.67 14.53 14.81
N GLU A 120 3.22 15.78 14.82
CA GLU A 120 2.53 16.39 15.97
C GLU A 120 1.19 15.71 16.24
N SER A 121 0.48 15.32 15.18
CA SER A 121 -0.80 14.61 15.27
C SER A 121 -0.65 13.10 15.55
N ASN A 122 0.56 12.55 15.65
CA ASN A 122 0.71 11.17 16.09
C ASN A 122 0.72 11.12 17.62
N SER A 123 -0.34 10.60 18.23
CA SER A 123 -0.53 10.51 19.68
C SER A 123 0.27 9.38 20.36
N GLY A 124 1.17 8.70 19.62
CA GLY A 124 2.09 7.69 20.18
C GLY A 124 3.18 8.27 21.09
N LYS A 125 3.74 7.42 21.94
CA LYS A 125 4.81 7.74 22.93
C LYS A 125 6.13 7.00 22.63
N GLY A 126 6.15 6.21 21.57
CA GLY A 126 7.20 5.23 21.27
C GLY A 126 6.91 3.89 21.93
N TYR A 127 7.74 2.90 21.62
CA TYR A 127 7.58 1.51 22.06
C TYR A 127 8.95 0.93 22.39
N PHE A 128 8.95 -0.12 23.21
CA PHE A 128 10.17 -0.87 23.49
C PHE A 128 10.26 -2.06 22.53
N ASP A 129 11.28 -2.04 21.68
CA ASP A 129 11.57 -3.10 20.72
C ASP A 129 12.54 -4.11 21.35
N PRO A 130 12.15 -5.38 21.59
CA PRO A 130 12.96 -6.37 22.28
C PRO A 130 14.05 -6.98 21.38
N GLY A 131 14.97 -7.74 21.99
CA GLY A 131 15.92 -8.60 21.26
C GLY A 131 17.18 -7.89 20.78
N TRP A 132 17.56 -6.78 21.41
CA TRP A 132 18.83 -6.10 21.13
C TRP A 132 19.93 -6.64 22.04
N SER A 133 21.03 -7.12 21.47
CA SER A 133 22.16 -7.58 22.27
C SER A 133 23.11 -6.44 22.62
N ILE A 134 23.55 -6.36 23.88
CA ILE A 134 24.56 -5.40 24.32
C ILE A 134 25.94 -5.92 23.87
N LEU A 135 26.61 -5.17 22.99
CA LEU A 135 27.92 -5.55 22.46
C LEU A 135 29.08 -5.02 23.31
N ARG A 136 28.99 -3.75 23.72
CA ARG A 136 29.99 -3.06 24.52
C ARG A 136 29.40 -1.84 25.20
N GLU A 137 30.05 -1.43 26.28
CA GLU A 137 29.80 -0.18 26.98
C GLU A 137 31.02 0.73 26.77
N GLU A 138 30.76 1.93 26.25
CA GLU A 138 31.78 2.96 26.04
C GLU A 138 32.14 3.61 27.39
N ILE A 139 33.26 4.34 27.43
CA ILE A 139 33.80 4.93 28.68
C ILE A 139 32.82 5.95 29.31
N ASP A 140 31.96 6.56 28.50
CA ASP A 140 30.94 7.53 28.92
C ASP A 140 29.59 6.88 29.33
N GLY A 141 29.53 5.55 29.41
CA GLY A 141 28.33 4.80 29.79
C GLY A 141 27.31 4.62 28.65
N ILE A 142 27.67 5.00 27.42
CA ILE A 142 26.84 4.70 26.23
C ILE A 142 26.99 3.23 25.88
N LEU A 143 25.87 2.55 25.65
CA LEU A 143 25.84 1.17 25.20
C LEU A 143 25.76 1.10 23.68
N ALA A 144 26.64 0.31 23.07
CA ALA A 144 26.47 -0.11 21.69
C ALA A 144 25.67 -1.41 21.66
N VAL A 145 24.47 -1.36 21.08
CA VAL A 145 23.56 -2.51 20.95
C VAL A 145 23.42 -2.93 19.49
N ASN A 146 23.06 -4.19 19.25
CA ASN A 146 22.90 -4.74 17.90
C ASN A 146 21.67 -5.63 17.75
N LYS A 147 20.97 -5.47 16.63
CA LYS A 147 19.88 -6.37 16.20
C LYS A 147 19.91 -6.47 14.68
N GLY A 148 19.99 -7.70 14.14
CA GLY A 148 19.93 -7.94 12.69
C GLY A 148 20.99 -7.19 11.86
N GLY A 149 22.17 -6.92 12.43
CA GLY A 149 23.25 -6.18 11.78
C GLY A 149 23.14 -4.65 11.88
N LEU A 150 22.05 -4.11 12.46
CA LEU A 150 21.94 -2.70 12.81
C LEU A 150 22.57 -2.48 14.19
N ARG A 151 23.55 -1.56 14.25
CA ARG A 151 24.17 -1.11 15.50
C ARG A 151 23.67 0.28 15.88
N LEU A 152 23.21 0.42 17.11
CA LEU A 152 22.77 1.70 17.68
C LEU A 152 23.56 2.00 18.96
N TYR A 153 23.72 3.29 19.24
CA TYR A 153 24.27 3.78 20.50
C TYR A 153 23.13 4.31 21.37
N ILE A 154 22.99 3.75 22.57
CA ILE A 154 21.88 4.06 23.48
C ILE A 154 22.40 4.43 24.86
N GLN A 155 21.65 5.30 25.54
CA GLN A 155 21.81 5.59 26.96
C GLN A 155 20.83 4.78 27.80
N ARG A 156 21.31 4.18 28.90
CA ARG A 156 20.50 3.35 29.81
C ARG A 156 19.23 4.08 30.29
N ASP A 157 19.38 5.29 30.81
CA ASP A 157 18.26 6.04 31.41
C ASP A 157 17.21 6.56 30.41
N LYS A 158 17.59 6.69 29.13
CA LYS A 158 16.71 7.22 28.10
C LYS A 158 16.00 6.13 27.29
N HIS A 159 16.69 5.02 27.05
CA HIS A 159 16.25 4.02 26.08
C HIS A 159 15.97 2.64 26.67
N LEU A 160 16.34 2.36 27.91
CA LEU A 160 16.02 1.07 28.54
C LEU A 160 14.86 1.19 29.50
N GLN A 161 14.12 0.09 29.66
CA GLN A 161 13.18 -0.06 30.76
C GLN A 161 13.94 -0.25 32.08
N ASP A 162 13.31 0.04 33.21
CA ASP A 162 13.96 -0.09 34.52
C ASP A 162 14.49 -1.50 34.79
N VAL A 163 13.80 -2.53 34.28
CA VAL A 163 14.24 -3.94 34.37
C VAL A 163 15.53 -4.24 33.62
N ASP A 164 15.80 -3.50 32.53
CA ASP A 164 16.94 -3.71 31.65
C ASP A 164 18.13 -2.80 32.00
N LYS A 165 17.96 -1.84 32.91
CA LYS A 165 19.01 -0.87 33.26
C LYS A 165 20.25 -1.51 33.88
N ALA A 166 20.11 -2.68 34.50
CA ALA A 166 21.23 -3.44 35.07
C ALA A 166 21.86 -4.44 34.09
N ALA A 167 21.37 -4.54 32.85
CA ALA A 167 21.86 -5.50 31.87
C ALA A 167 23.34 -5.28 31.55
N ILE A 168 24.06 -6.38 31.32
CA ILE A 168 25.50 -6.41 31.06
C ILE A 168 25.80 -6.87 29.63
N LEU A 169 27.09 -6.93 29.29
CA LEU A 169 27.54 -7.38 27.97
C LEU A 169 27.03 -8.78 27.65
N GLY A 170 26.48 -8.95 26.46
CA GLY A 170 25.89 -10.21 26.00
C GLY A 170 24.40 -10.37 26.30
N ASP A 171 23.84 -9.59 27.23
CA ASP A 171 22.41 -9.63 27.53
C ASP A 171 21.57 -9.07 26.38
N PHE A 172 20.32 -9.54 26.31
CA PHE A 172 19.31 -9.02 25.41
C PHE A 172 18.38 -8.08 26.16
N VAL A 173 18.17 -6.89 25.62
CA VAL A 173 17.33 -5.83 26.19
C VAL A 173 16.29 -5.36 25.18
N ALA A 174 15.26 -4.66 25.68
CA ALA A 174 14.34 -3.92 24.84
C ALA A 174 14.71 -2.42 24.82
N ILE A 175 14.83 -1.85 23.62
CA ILE A 175 15.20 -0.43 23.46
C ILE A 175 14.00 0.41 23.07
N LYS A 176 13.90 1.62 23.63
CA LYS A 176 12.86 2.58 23.30
C LYS A 176 13.10 3.16 21.91
N LEU A 177 12.22 2.82 20.98
CA LEU A 177 12.15 3.38 19.63
C LEU A 177 11.10 4.49 19.55
N PRO A 178 11.25 5.45 18.60
CA PRO A 178 10.30 6.55 18.44
C PRO A 178 8.90 6.06 18.03
N LYS A 179 7.90 6.93 18.22
CA LYS A 179 6.48 6.70 17.85
C LYS A 179 6.24 6.57 16.34
N ASN A 180 7.26 6.75 15.51
CA ASN A 180 7.13 6.73 14.07
C ASN A 180 8.38 6.18 13.36
N ARG A 181 8.16 5.78 12.11
CA ARG A 181 9.19 5.42 11.14
C ARG A 181 8.93 6.19 9.84
N VAL A 182 9.92 6.21 8.96
CA VAL A 182 9.78 6.77 7.60
C VAL A 182 10.07 5.67 6.61
N GLN A 183 9.22 5.56 5.59
CA GLN A 183 9.42 4.74 4.40
C GLN A 183 9.29 5.67 3.19
N ASN A 184 9.94 5.35 2.08
CA ASN A 184 9.84 6.17 0.87
C ASN A 184 8.36 6.47 0.51
N GLY A 185 7.99 7.75 0.50
CA GLY A 185 6.63 8.27 0.28
C GLY A 185 5.70 8.30 1.51
N PHE A 186 6.08 7.70 2.65
CA PHE A 186 5.17 7.49 3.79
C PHE A 186 5.76 7.89 5.15
N TYR A 187 4.95 8.62 5.92
CA TYR A 187 5.04 8.68 7.38
C TYR A 187 4.36 7.44 7.97
N ILE A 188 4.99 6.77 8.94
CA ILE A 188 4.41 5.59 9.60
C ILE A 188 4.33 5.83 11.10
N ALA A 189 3.12 5.98 11.66
CA ALA A 189 2.92 5.88 13.10
C ALA A 189 2.98 4.41 13.55
N VAL A 190 3.60 4.17 14.70
CA VAL A 190 3.71 2.85 15.32
C VAL A 190 3.05 2.89 16.70
N SER A 191 2.30 1.86 17.06
CA SER A 191 1.68 1.75 18.38
C SER A 191 2.69 1.77 19.52
N ASN A 192 2.23 2.09 20.73
CA ASN A 192 3.03 2.14 21.96
C ASN A 192 3.52 0.77 22.42
N VAL A 193 2.88 -0.31 21.94
CA VAL A 193 3.30 -1.69 22.17
C VAL A 193 4.16 -2.24 21.03
N GLY A 194 4.40 -1.43 19.99
CA GLY A 194 5.07 -1.85 18.77
C GLY A 194 4.21 -2.79 17.91
N LEU A 195 4.72 -3.07 16.71
CA LEU A 195 4.30 -4.22 15.92
C LEU A 195 5.27 -5.35 16.23
N ASN A 196 5.12 -5.95 17.40
CA ASN A 196 5.76 -7.22 17.65
C ASN A 196 4.96 -8.25 16.84
N TYR A 197 5.45 -8.57 15.64
CA TYR A 197 5.21 -9.89 15.08
C TYR A 197 5.78 -10.86 16.10
N ILE A 198 4.94 -11.30 17.04
CA ILE A 198 5.27 -12.50 17.78
C ILE A 198 5.27 -13.56 16.68
N GLU A 199 6.47 -13.95 16.24
CA GLU A 199 6.69 -15.20 15.51
C GLU A 199 6.32 -16.34 16.47
N ASP A 200 5.04 -16.43 16.85
CA ASP A 200 4.49 -17.67 17.34
C ASP A 200 4.48 -18.57 16.10
N ALA A 201 5.55 -19.35 15.96
CA ALA A 201 5.69 -20.34 14.91
C ALA A 201 4.52 -21.35 14.86
N GLU A 202 3.66 -21.35 15.89
CA GLU A 202 2.45 -22.17 16.01
C GLU A 202 1.16 -21.46 15.56
N ASN A 203 1.13 -20.12 15.47
CA ASN A 203 -0.03 -19.35 15.00
C ASN A 203 0.41 -18.38 13.90
N GLN A 204 0.12 -18.73 12.65
CA GLN A 204 0.33 -17.85 11.50
C GLN A 204 -0.50 -16.57 11.68
N SER A 205 0.11 -15.50 12.23
CA SER A 205 -0.58 -14.23 12.45
C SER A 205 -0.85 -13.57 11.10
N VAL A 206 -2.12 -13.61 10.67
CA VAL A 206 -2.55 -12.95 9.44
C VAL A 206 -2.58 -11.46 9.69
N THR A 207 -1.75 -10.71 8.97
CA THR A 207 -1.80 -9.24 8.99
C THR A 207 -2.95 -8.75 8.13
N VAL A 208 -3.76 -7.84 8.68
CA VAL A 208 -4.87 -7.18 7.99
C VAL A 208 -4.50 -5.74 7.70
N ARG A 209 -4.98 -5.25 6.56
CA ARG A 209 -4.77 -3.90 6.06
C ARG A 209 -6.12 -3.21 5.86
N ILE A 210 -6.30 -2.05 6.45
CA ILE A 210 -7.41 -1.14 6.13
C ILE A 210 -6.85 0.04 5.33
N TYR A 211 -7.36 0.22 4.12
CA TYR A 211 -7.02 1.29 3.21
C TYR A 211 -7.95 2.47 3.43
N CYS A 212 -7.38 3.65 3.64
CA CYS A 212 -8.08 4.91 3.82
C CYS A 212 -7.76 5.84 2.63
N ASN A 213 -8.77 6.16 1.84
CA ASN A 213 -8.67 7.18 0.81
C ASN A 213 -9.01 8.55 1.42
N LEU A 214 -7.98 9.27 1.85
CA LEU A 214 -8.06 10.51 2.60
C LEU A 214 -7.72 11.69 1.69
N ASN A 215 -8.10 12.89 2.09
CA ASN A 215 -7.41 14.11 1.66
C ASN A 215 -6.28 14.46 2.65
N PRO A 216 -5.39 15.42 2.33
CA PRO A 216 -4.26 15.77 3.20
C PRO A 216 -4.68 16.17 4.62
N GLU A 217 -5.74 16.96 4.78
CA GLU A 217 -6.28 17.37 6.07
C GLU A 217 -6.80 16.17 6.87
N GLY A 218 -7.47 15.24 6.18
CA GLY A 218 -7.96 13.99 6.73
C GLY A 218 -6.86 13.12 7.29
N ALA A 219 -5.71 13.05 6.61
CA ALA A 219 -4.58 12.29 7.11
C ALA A 219 -4.06 12.80 8.46
N VAL A 220 -4.02 14.12 8.64
CA VAL A 220 -3.60 14.75 9.90
C VAL A 220 -4.60 14.45 11.02
N ILE A 221 -5.89 14.69 10.78
CA ILE A 221 -6.94 14.51 11.81
C ILE A 221 -7.14 13.02 12.17
N VAL A 222 -7.17 12.15 11.15
CA VAL A 222 -7.30 10.71 11.37
C VAL A 222 -6.05 10.14 12.06
N MET A 223 -4.84 10.65 11.77
CA MET A 223 -3.63 10.26 12.49
C MET A 223 -3.80 10.46 14.00
N ASP A 224 -4.30 11.60 14.44
CA ASP A 224 -4.50 11.88 15.86
C ASP A 224 -5.52 10.96 16.50
N SER A 225 -6.75 11.00 16.00
CA SER A 225 -7.85 10.24 16.61
C SER A 225 -7.63 8.73 16.56
N LEU A 226 -7.10 8.21 15.44
CA LEU A 226 -6.86 6.77 15.29
C LEU A 226 -5.70 6.30 16.16
N THR A 227 -4.57 7.01 16.17
CA THR A 227 -3.42 6.60 16.99
C THR A 227 -3.71 6.73 18.47
N GLN A 228 -4.48 7.74 18.90
CA GLN A 228 -4.92 7.86 20.29
C GLN A 228 -5.76 6.64 20.69
N LYS A 229 -6.87 6.37 19.98
CA LYS A 229 -7.82 5.30 20.33
C LYS A 229 -7.17 3.92 20.33
N LEU A 230 -6.40 3.59 19.29
CA LEU A 230 -5.77 2.28 19.19
C LEU A 230 -4.68 2.09 20.25
N ASN A 231 -3.98 3.15 20.65
CA ASN A 231 -3.02 3.07 21.76
C ASN A 231 -3.69 2.93 23.13
N GLU A 232 -4.83 3.60 23.37
CA GLU A 232 -5.63 3.42 24.58
C GLU A 232 -6.17 1.99 24.70
N LEU A 233 -6.50 1.37 23.57
CA LEU A 233 -6.91 -0.03 23.46
C LEU A 233 -5.74 -1.03 23.43
N VAL A 234 -4.49 -0.55 23.49
CA VAL A 234 -3.28 -1.38 23.52
C VAL A 234 -3.15 -2.29 22.28
N ILE A 235 -3.63 -1.83 21.13
CA ILE A 235 -3.58 -2.60 19.88
C ILE A 235 -2.19 -2.47 19.22
N PRO A 236 -1.53 -3.57 18.84
CA PRO A 236 -0.38 -3.54 17.93
C PRO A 236 -0.79 -3.05 16.55
N PHE A 237 -0.24 -1.91 16.10
CA PHE A 237 -0.56 -1.37 14.78
C PHE A 237 0.57 -0.55 14.17
N SER A 238 0.51 -0.39 12.84
CA SER A 238 1.20 0.65 12.09
C SER A 238 0.20 1.37 11.22
N PHE A 239 0.16 2.69 11.29
CA PHE A 239 -0.67 3.49 10.41
C PHE A 239 0.23 4.35 9.55
N LYS A 240 0.25 4.06 8.24
CA LYS A 240 1.04 4.82 7.29
C LYS A 240 0.17 5.75 6.47
N VAL A 241 0.65 6.96 6.22
CA VAL A 241 0.02 7.94 5.32
C VAL A 241 1.09 8.61 4.47
N LEU A 242 0.71 9.13 3.31
CA LEU A 242 1.63 9.85 2.44
C LEU A 242 2.17 11.09 3.16
N TYR A 243 3.48 11.36 3.07
CA TYR A 243 4.07 12.57 3.66
C TYR A 243 4.09 13.77 2.69
N ASN A 244 3.53 13.61 1.49
CA ASN A 244 3.43 14.67 0.47
C ASN A 244 1.96 14.95 0.14
N PRO A 245 1.45 16.17 0.38
CA PRO A 245 0.03 16.49 0.15
C PRO A 245 -0.38 16.38 -1.33
N LYS A 246 0.53 16.65 -2.26
CA LYS A 246 0.31 16.54 -3.72
C LYS A 246 0.02 15.09 -4.18
N GLU A 247 0.41 14.09 -3.38
CA GLU A 247 0.28 12.67 -3.75
C GLU A 247 -1.07 12.04 -3.34
N TYR A 248 -1.95 12.78 -2.65
CA TYR A 248 -3.24 12.27 -2.15
C TYR A 248 -4.29 12.00 -3.25
N GLN A 249 -3.92 11.96 -4.53
CA GLN A 249 -4.83 11.63 -5.63
C GLN A 249 -5.03 10.13 -5.87
N ARG A 250 -4.39 9.29 -5.04
CA ARG A 250 -4.49 7.82 -5.07
C ARG A 250 -5.38 7.27 -3.96
N TYR A 251 -5.96 6.10 -4.18
CA TYR A 251 -6.98 5.51 -3.29
C TYR A 251 -6.41 4.85 -2.03
N ASP A 252 -5.10 4.59 -2.00
CA ASP A 252 -4.37 4.00 -0.86
C ASP A 252 -3.48 5.02 -0.13
N SER A 253 -3.98 6.25 0.04
CA SER A 253 -3.26 7.35 0.69
C SER A 253 -2.94 7.11 2.16
N GLY A 254 -3.73 6.28 2.84
CA GLY A 254 -3.49 5.80 4.20
C GLY A 254 -3.69 4.30 4.29
N VAL A 255 -2.90 3.61 5.09
CA VAL A 255 -3.04 2.16 5.34
C VAL A 255 -2.75 1.84 6.79
N LEU A 256 -3.74 1.27 7.49
CA LEU A 256 -3.62 0.73 8.84
C LEU A 256 -3.32 -0.76 8.79
N TYR A 257 -2.27 -1.18 9.49
CA TYR A 257 -1.83 -2.56 9.64
C TYR A 257 -2.05 -3.00 11.08
N PHE A 258 -2.61 -4.19 11.27
CA PHE A 258 -2.85 -4.82 12.57
C PHE A 258 -3.05 -6.33 12.36
N GLU A 259 -3.13 -7.10 13.44
CA GLU A 259 -3.35 -8.54 13.34
C GLU A 259 -4.83 -8.87 13.20
N ARG A 260 -5.15 -9.90 12.40
CA ARG A 260 -6.52 -10.34 12.13
C ARG A 260 -7.36 -10.55 13.40
N ARG A 261 -6.77 -11.05 14.49
CA ARG A 261 -7.46 -11.28 15.77
C ARG A 261 -8.03 -10.00 16.38
N ASP A 262 -7.43 -8.85 16.08
CA ASP A 262 -7.84 -7.55 16.62
C ASP A 262 -8.92 -6.87 15.78
N TYR A 263 -9.39 -7.51 14.69
CA TYR A 263 -10.28 -6.89 13.72
C TYR A 263 -11.54 -6.29 14.35
N GLU A 264 -12.23 -7.00 15.24
CA GLU A 264 -13.46 -6.47 15.82
C GLU A 264 -13.20 -5.21 16.66
N VAL A 265 -12.13 -5.20 17.45
CA VAL A 265 -11.75 -4.03 18.27
C VAL A 265 -11.34 -2.85 17.38
N VAL A 266 -10.52 -3.12 16.34
CA VAL A 266 -10.12 -2.11 15.35
C VAL A 266 -11.33 -1.58 14.58
N ARG A 267 -12.29 -2.44 14.23
CA ARG A 267 -13.53 -2.06 13.53
C ARG A 267 -14.36 -1.09 14.36
N GLN A 268 -14.51 -1.33 15.67
CA GLN A 268 -15.24 -0.42 16.56
C GLN A 268 -14.53 0.94 16.70
N ALA A 269 -13.20 0.93 16.88
CA ALA A 269 -12.43 2.18 16.93
C ALA A 269 -12.52 2.96 15.60
N LEU A 270 -12.39 2.26 14.48
CA LEU A 270 -12.48 2.85 13.14
C LEU A 270 -13.88 3.38 12.84
N LYS A 271 -14.95 2.71 13.28
CA LYS A 271 -16.32 3.20 13.15
C LYS A 271 -16.49 4.59 13.76
N ILE A 272 -15.98 4.79 14.98
CA ILE A 272 -16.05 6.07 15.68
C ILE A 272 -15.29 7.15 14.89
N VAL A 273 -14.04 6.87 14.51
CA VAL A 273 -13.20 7.81 13.73
C VAL A 273 -13.86 8.15 12.39
N TYR A 274 -14.42 7.16 11.71
CA TYR A 274 -15.06 7.36 10.41
C TYR A 274 -16.34 8.18 10.52
N GLN A 275 -17.20 7.91 11.51
CA GLN A 275 -18.43 8.68 11.72
C GLN A 275 -18.13 10.15 12.01
N GLU A 276 -17.07 10.43 12.78
CA GLU A 276 -16.66 11.79 13.13
C GLU A 276 -16.03 12.54 11.94
N TYR A 277 -15.22 11.87 11.13
CA TYR A 277 -14.40 12.52 10.09
C TYR A 277 -14.74 12.10 8.65
N LYS A 278 -15.95 11.57 8.41
CA LYS A 278 -16.40 11.05 7.10
C LYS A 278 -16.14 12.01 5.94
N SER A 279 -16.28 13.32 6.14
CA SER A 279 -16.07 14.35 5.11
C SER A 279 -14.65 14.42 4.55
N TYR A 280 -13.67 13.85 5.27
CA TYR A 280 -12.28 13.80 4.84
C TYR A 280 -11.90 12.54 4.06
N PHE A 281 -12.84 11.58 3.94
CA PHE A 281 -12.68 10.40 3.11
C PHE A 281 -13.23 10.65 1.71
N LYS A 282 -12.42 10.37 0.69
CA LYS A 282 -12.88 10.27 -0.71
C LYS A 282 -13.57 8.93 -0.91
N LEU A 283 -14.42 8.78 -1.92
CA LEU A 283 -15.35 7.64 -2.00
C LEU A 283 -14.68 6.35 -2.49
N GLU A 284 -13.67 6.46 -3.35
CA GLU A 284 -13.00 5.36 -4.03
C GLU A 284 -12.13 4.54 -3.07
N ILE A 285 -11.94 3.27 -3.39
CA ILE A 285 -11.07 2.34 -2.65
C ILE A 285 -10.18 1.59 -3.63
N PRO A 286 -9.04 1.03 -3.20
CA PRO A 286 -8.19 0.27 -4.09
C PRO A 286 -8.88 -0.98 -4.67
N LEU A 287 -8.59 -1.32 -5.92
CA LEU A 287 -9.12 -2.54 -6.54
C LEU A 287 -8.76 -3.78 -5.72
N PHE A 288 -9.59 -4.82 -5.81
CA PHE A 288 -9.46 -6.09 -5.07
C PHE A 288 -9.71 -6.01 -3.55
N THR A 289 -9.95 -4.83 -2.99
CA THR A 289 -10.24 -4.68 -1.56
C THR A 289 -11.73 -4.89 -1.25
N LYS A 290 -12.04 -5.41 -0.07
CA LYS A 290 -13.41 -5.44 0.46
C LYS A 290 -13.82 -4.03 0.86
N ARG A 291 -14.93 -3.53 0.33
CA ARG A 291 -15.50 -2.25 0.76
C ARG A 291 -16.04 -2.37 2.19
N LEU A 292 -15.48 -1.59 3.12
CA LEU A 292 -16.00 -1.46 4.49
C LEU A 292 -16.95 -0.27 4.64
N ALA A 293 -16.66 0.83 3.93
CA ALA A 293 -17.44 2.06 3.81
C ALA A 293 -16.93 2.87 2.60
N PRO A 294 -17.59 3.96 2.16
CA PRO A 294 -16.98 4.86 1.18
C PRO A 294 -15.59 5.34 1.64
N GLY A 295 -14.56 5.13 0.82
CA GLY A 295 -13.17 5.48 1.14
C GLY A 295 -12.42 4.50 2.05
N LEU A 296 -13.08 3.41 2.48
CA LEU A 296 -12.47 2.39 3.33
C LEU A 296 -12.50 1.01 2.64
N GLY A 297 -11.31 0.52 2.30
CA GLY A 297 -11.08 -0.82 1.77
C GLY A 297 -10.39 -1.73 2.79
N LEU A 298 -10.55 -3.04 2.69
CA LEU A 298 -9.84 -4.02 3.51
C LEU A 298 -9.23 -5.12 2.67
N ALA A 299 -8.04 -5.58 3.06
CA ALA A 299 -7.44 -6.82 2.56
C ALA A 299 -6.50 -7.47 3.58
N GLU A 300 -6.28 -8.77 3.44
CA GLU A 300 -5.22 -9.50 4.12
C GLU A 300 -3.87 -9.29 3.42
N GLU A 301 -2.79 -9.30 4.19
CA GLU A 301 -1.43 -9.41 3.67
C GLU A 301 -1.29 -10.72 2.88
N PRO A 302 -0.81 -10.69 1.62
CA PRO A 302 -0.59 -11.91 0.86
C PRO A 302 0.38 -12.86 1.56
N ASP A 303 -0.05 -14.11 1.74
CA ASP A 303 0.76 -15.23 2.24
C ASP A 303 1.61 -15.88 1.14
N GLN A 304 1.16 -15.82 -0.11
CA GLN A 304 1.90 -16.26 -1.29
C GLN A 304 2.41 -15.05 -2.09
N LYS A 305 3.71 -14.76 -1.98
CA LYS A 305 4.36 -13.61 -2.63
C LYS A 305 5.20 -14.00 -3.83
N PHE A 306 5.21 -13.15 -4.87
CA PHE A 306 6.06 -13.33 -6.06
C PHE A 306 7.46 -12.71 -5.90
N ALA A 307 7.65 -11.87 -4.87
CA ALA A 307 8.92 -11.22 -4.56
C ALA A 307 9.03 -10.95 -3.05
N ILE A 308 10.27 -10.79 -2.56
CA ILE A 308 10.55 -10.49 -1.14
C ILE A 308 9.83 -9.21 -0.69
N GLN A 309 9.90 -8.16 -1.51
CA GLN A 309 9.22 -6.89 -1.27
C GLN A 309 8.02 -6.78 -2.19
N GLU A 310 6.85 -7.13 -1.66
CA GLU A 310 5.60 -7.09 -2.40
C GLU A 310 4.47 -6.57 -1.52
N SER A 311 3.66 -5.65 -2.07
CA SER A 311 2.42 -5.19 -1.46
C SER A 311 1.22 -5.99 -1.98
N PHE A 312 0.09 -5.98 -1.25
CA PHE A 312 -1.17 -6.56 -1.70
C PHE A 312 -1.57 -6.15 -3.13
N GLY A 313 -1.56 -4.85 -3.44
CA GLY A 313 -1.88 -4.37 -4.79
C GLY A 313 -0.91 -4.89 -5.84
N MET A 314 0.39 -4.91 -5.54
CA MET A 314 1.39 -5.50 -6.45
C MET A 314 1.12 -6.98 -6.69
N ASN A 315 0.77 -7.73 -5.64
CA ASN A 315 0.46 -9.15 -5.72
C ASN A 315 -0.76 -9.41 -6.60
N ARG A 316 -1.91 -8.76 -6.33
CA ARG A 316 -3.13 -8.97 -7.12
C ARG A 316 -2.99 -8.48 -8.56
N CYS A 317 -2.29 -7.36 -8.78
CA CYS A 317 -1.96 -6.92 -10.14
C CYS A 317 -0.98 -7.87 -10.85
N GLN A 318 -0.08 -8.56 -10.13
CA GLN A 318 0.81 -9.55 -10.70
C GLN A 318 0.04 -10.79 -11.18
N ILE A 319 -0.97 -11.24 -10.44
CA ILE A 319 -1.86 -12.34 -10.85
C ILE A 319 -2.56 -12.00 -12.18
N VAL A 320 -3.14 -10.80 -12.28
CA VAL A 320 -3.78 -10.32 -13.51
C VAL A 320 -2.77 -10.19 -14.66
N ALA A 321 -1.59 -9.61 -14.40
CA ALA A 321 -0.53 -9.46 -15.39
C ALA A 321 -0.07 -10.83 -15.93
N ASN A 322 0.07 -11.84 -15.07
CA ASN A 322 0.41 -13.20 -15.48
C ASN A 322 -0.64 -13.76 -16.43
N GLY A 323 -1.95 -13.58 -16.13
CA GLY A 323 -3.03 -14.07 -16.97
C GLY A 323 -3.04 -13.43 -18.36
N LEU A 324 -2.89 -12.10 -18.41
CA LEU A 324 -2.78 -11.36 -19.66
C LEU A 324 -1.57 -11.79 -20.50
N LEU A 325 -0.41 -11.98 -19.86
CA LEU A 325 0.81 -12.44 -20.56
C LEU A 325 0.70 -13.89 -21.03
N THR A 326 0.07 -14.78 -20.24
CA THR A 326 -0.20 -16.16 -20.66
C THR A 326 -1.04 -16.19 -21.92
N ALA A 327 -2.17 -15.45 -21.94
CA ALA A 327 -3.02 -15.36 -23.12
C ALA A 327 -2.24 -14.79 -24.32
N TRP A 328 -1.52 -13.69 -24.12
CA TRP A 328 -0.73 -13.04 -25.17
C TRP A 328 0.32 -13.96 -25.78
N HIS A 329 1.08 -14.70 -24.96
CA HIS A 329 2.10 -15.65 -25.42
C HIS A 329 1.52 -16.86 -26.17
N GLN A 330 0.29 -17.26 -25.84
CA GLN A 330 -0.42 -18.34 -26.53
C GLN A 330 -1.12 -17.88 -27.82
N GLY A 331 -1.05 -16.58 -28.14
CA GLY A 331 -1.76 -15.97 -29.27
C GLY A 331 -3.24 -15.67 -28.99
N GLY A 332 -3.74 -16.00 -27.79
CA GLY A 332 -5.10 -15.71 -27.34
C GLY A 332 -5.26 -14.22 -27.05
N ASN A 333 -6.07 -13.55 -27.86
CA ASN A 333 -6.27 -12.10 -27.77
C ASN A 333 -7.75 -11.70 -27.71
N SER A 334 -8.67 -12.65 -27.74
CA SER A 334 -10.07 -12.36 -27.42
C SER A 334 -10.23 -11.98 -25.95
N ILE A 335 -11.30 -11.24 -25.65
CA ILE A 335 -11.63 -10.83 -24.27
C ILE A 335 -11.86 -12.08 -23.41
N GLU A 336 -12.55 -13.09 -23.96
CA GLU A 336 -12.87 -14.34 -23.29
C GLU A 336 -11.62 -15.15 -22.93
N GLU A 337 -10.66 -15.29 -23.85
CA GLU A 337 -9.40 -16.00 -23.59
C GLU A 337 -8.57 -15.32 -22.51
N ARG A 338 -8.49 -13.98 -22.56
CA ARG A 338 -7.77 -13.18 -21.56
C ARG A 338 -8.42 -13.28 -20.19
N MET A 339 -9.74 -13.16 -20.12
CA MET A 339 -10.49 -13.33 -18.87
C MET A 339 -10.33 -14.73 -18.29
N LYS A 340 -10.41 -15.76 -19.14
CA LYS A 340 -10.17 -17.14 -18.73
C LYS A 340 -8.77 -17.31 -18.14
N ALA A 341 -7.74 -16.80 -18.81
CA ALA A 341 -6.36 -16.89 -18.32
C ALA A 341 -6.17 -16.15 -16.98
N ILE A 342 -6.81 -14.99 -16.78
CA ILE A 342 -6.79 -14.28 -15.47
C ILE A 342 -7.44 -15.15 -14.39
N ILE A 343 -8.61 -15.71 -14.64
CA ILE A 343 -9.34 -16.57 -13.67
C ILE A 343 -8.52 -17.81 -13.32
N GLU A 344 -7.85 -18.42 -14.29
CA GLU A 344 -6.96 -19.56 -14.07
C GLU A 344 -5.77 -19.22 -13.15
N GLN A 345 -5.19 -18.01 -13.26
CA GLN A 345 -4.12 -17.55 -12.37
C GLN A 345 -4.60 -17.34 -10.93
N PHE A 346 -5.80 -16.81 -10.72
CA PHE A 346 -6.40 -16.72 -9.38
C PHE A 346 -6.67 -18.11 -8.80
N SER A 347 -7.23 -18.99 -9.63
CA SER A 347 -7.59 -20.36 -9.24
C SER A 347 -6.38 -21.22 -8.88
N SER A 348 -5.25 -21.07 -9.60
CA SER A 348 -4.02 -21.81 -9.32
C SER A 348 -3.40 -21.48 -7.95
N LEU A 349 -3.70 -20.30 -7.41
CA LEU A 349 -3.30 -19.84 -6.08
C LEU A 349 -4.37 -20.14 -5.01
N GLY A 350 -5.51 -20.72 -5.40
CA GLY A 350 -6.66 -20.95 -4.53
C GLY A 350 -7.34 -19.65 -4.05
N ILE A 351 -7.17 -18.55 -4.79
CA ILE A 351 -7.80 -17.26 -4.46
C ILE A 351 -9.09 -17.14 -5.27
N GLU A 352 -10.22 -17.07 -4.58
CA GLU A 352 -11.51 -16.79 -5.22
C GLU A 352 -11.55 -15.34 -5.70
N LEU A 353 -11.88 -15.12 -6.99
CA LEU A 353 -11.85 -13.79 -7.58
C LEU A 353 -12.71 -12.77 -6.80
N GLN A 354 -13.94 -13.15 -6.43
CA GLN A 354 -14.89 -12.31 -5.69
C GLN A 354 -14.44 -12.02 -4.25
N ARG A 355 -13.52 -12.83 -3.72
CA ARG A 355 -12.94 -12.70 -2.38
C ARG A 355 -11.44 -12.47 -2.43
N SER A 356 -10.96 -11.79 -3.49
CA SER A 356 -9.53 -11.51 -3.70
C SER A 356 -8.87 -10.67 -2.59
N TYR A 357 -9.65 -10.08 -1.69
CA TYR A 357 -9.18 -9.40 -0.47
C TYR A 357 -8.73 -10.34 0.65
N VAL A 358 -9.09 -11.62 0.64
CA VAL A 358 -8.56 -12.62 1.60
C VAL A 358 -7.58 -13.56 0.92
N ASN A 359 -6.78 -14.25 1.74
CA ASN A 359 -5.87 -15.29 1.29
C ASN A 359 -6.60 -16.61 1.00
N SER A 360 -5.88 -17.54 0.38
CA SER A 360 -6.37 -18.89 0.09
C SER A 360 -6.80 -19.60 1.38
N ASN A 361 -7.98 -20.21 1.38
CA ASN A 361 -8.59 -20.89 2.54
C ASN A 361 -8.85 -20.01 3.78
N SER A 362 -8.73 -18.68 3.65
CA SER A 362 -9.02 -17.76 4.74
C SER A 362 -10.54 -17.51 4.87
N GLU A 363 -11.07 -17.63 6.09
CA GLU A 363 -12.46 -17.27 6.39
C GLU A 363 -12.64 -15.74 6.34
N ASP A 364 -13.71 -15.28 5.68
CA ASP A 364 -14.05 -13.85 5.65
C ASP A 364 -14.80 -13.47 6.93
N ILE A 365 -14.04 -13.10 7.96
CA ILE A 365 -14.56 -12.66 9.26
C ILE A 365 -14.77 -11.14 9.33
N TYR A 366 -14.83 -10.43 8.19
CA TYR A 366 -14.72 -8.97 8.14
C TYR A 366 -16.08 -8.29 7.88
N PRO A 367 -17.02 -8.20 8.84
CA PRO A 367 -18.24 -7.43 8.64
C PRO A 367 -17.93 -5.96 8.33
N VAL A 368 -18.71 -5.36 7.43
CA VAL A 368 -18.59 -3.94 7.08
C VAL A 368 -18.85 -3.03 8.29
N LEU A 369 -18.56 -1.73 8.14
CA LEU A 369 -18.92 -0.75 9.16
C LEU A 369 -20.45 -0.57 9.16
N ASP A 370 -21.07 -0.81 10.32
CA ASP A 370 -22.49 -0.53 10.55
C ASP A 370 -22.61 0.97 10.88
N LEU A 371 -22.91 1.81 9.89
CA LEU A 371 -22.76 3.27 9.95
C LEU A 371 -24.01 4.05 10.32
#